data_AF-A0A7Y3GZY5-F1
#
_entry.id   AF-A0A7Y3GZY5-F1
#
_cell.length_a   1.000
_cell.length_b   1.000
_cell.length_c   1.000
_cell.angle_alpha   90.00
_cell.angle_beta   90.00
_cell.angle_gamma   90.00
#
_symmetry.space_group_name_H-M   'P 1'
#
loop_
_entity.id
_entity.type
_entity.pdbx_description
1 polymer ?
#
loop_
_entity_poly.entity_id
_entity_poly.type
_entity_poly.pdbx_seq_one_letter_code
_entity_poly.pdbx_strand_id
1 'polypeptide(L)' 'MIPSPRHPAEVEARVFIALGSNLGDRLANLRFALSALAADCAIAVAAVSRLYETAPVGGPAQQGRY' A
#
# COMPACT_ATOMS: atom_id res chain seq x y z
N MET A 1 -1.98 43.05 -6.44
CA MET A 1 -2.28 41.76 -5.81
C MET A 1 -2.49 40.76 -6.94
N ILE A 2 -1.48 39.96 -7.25
CA ILE A 2 -1.53 38.95 -8.30
C ILE A 2 -2.12 37.69 -7.65
N PRO A 3 -3.25 37.14 -8.10
CA PRO A 3 -3.72 35.86 -7.57
C PRO A 3 -2.69 34.77 -7.91
N SER A 4 -2.18 34.09 -6.88
CA SER A 4 -1.34 32.90 -7.07
C SER A 4 -2.06 31.88 -7.94
N PRO A 5 -1.35 31.14 -8.82
CA PRO A 5 -1.98 30.07 -9.58
C PRO A 5 -2.60 29.09 -8.60
N ARG A 6 -3.93 28.93 -8.67
CA ARG A 6 -4.60 27.81 -8.01
C ARG A 6 -3.96 26.56 -8.60
N HIS A 7 -3.37 25.71 -7.75
CA HIS A 7 -3.08 24.33 -8.13
C HIS A 7 -4.33 23.77 -8.85
N PRO A 8 -4.19 23.00 -9.94
CA PRO A 8 -5.34 22.31 -10.53
C PRO A 8 -6.09 21.64 -9.38
N ALA A 9 -7.42 21.80 -9.34
CA ALA A 9 -8.27 21.30 -8.27
C ALA A 9 -7.79 19.90 -7.89
N GLU A 10 -7.41 19.72 -6.63
CA GLU A 10 -6.88 18.48 -6.06
C GLU A 10 -7.83 17.34 -6.46
N VAL A 11 -7.47 16.57 -7.49
CA VAL A 11 -8.33 15.49 -7.98
C VAL A 11 -8.02 14.29 -7.10
N GLU A 12 -8.95 13.98 -6.20
CA GLU A 12 -8.92 12.70 -5.49
C GLU A 12 -9.04 11.56 -6.50
N ALA A 13 -8.01 10.72 -6.58
CA ALA A 13 -8.03 9.50 -7.38
C ALA A 13 -8.25 8.30 -6.48
N ARG A 14 -9.19 7.41 -6.86
CA ARG A 14 -9.32 6.11 -6.20
C ARG A 14 -8.26 5.16 -6.76
N VAL A 15 -7.35 4.71 -5.89
CA VAL A 15 -6.24 3.82 -6.23
C VAL A 15 -6.35 2.53 -5.43
N PHE A 16 -5.90 1.42 -6.02
CA PHE A 16 -5.76 0.12 -5.36
C PHE A 16 -4.28 -0.26 -5.33
N ILE A 17 -3.77 -0.60 -4.15
CA ILE A 17 -2.38 -0.99 -3.94
C ILE A 17 -2.36 -2.44 -3.42
N ALA A 18 -1.60 -3.30 -4.08
CA ALA A 18 -1.36 -4.66 -3.60
C ALA A 18 -0.18 -4.67 -2.62
N LEU A 19 -0.35 -5.33 -1.48
CA LEU A 19 0.70 -5.55 -0.48
C LEU A 19 0.95 -7.05 -0.31
N GLY A 20 2.21 -7.46 -0.17
CA GLY A 20 2.61 -8.85 0.06
C GLY A 20 3.92 -8.94 0.82
N SER A 21 4.08 -9.97 1.65
CA SER A 21 5.31 -10.22 2.41
C SER A 21 5.51 -11.71 2.61
N ASN A 22 6.66 -12.25 2.24
CA ASN A 22 7.00 -13.69 2.41
C ASN A 22 8.21 -13.93 3.31
N LEU A 23 8.78 -12.89 3.92
CA LEU A 23 9.99 -12.96 4.74
C LEU A 23 9.75 -12.34 6.12
N GLY A 24 10.37 -12.94 7.14
CA GLY A 24 10.31 -12.45 8.52
C GLY A 24 8.89 -12.48 9.10
N ASP A 25 8.57 -11.49 9.93
CA ASP A 25 7.22 -11.31 10.45
C ASP A 25 6.33 -10.64 9.38
N ARG A 26 5.73 -11.50 8.55
CA ARG A 26 4.88 -11.10 7.41
C ARG A 26 3.73 -10.20 7.83
N LEU A 27 3.09 -10.49 8.97
CA LEU A 27 1.96 -9.71 9.46
C LEU A 27 2.42 -8.33 9.97
N ALA A 28 3.52 -8.28 10.70
CA ALA A 28 4.09 -7.00 11.14
C ALA A 28 4.50 -6.13 9.95
N ASN A 29 5.11 -6.72 8.91
CA ASN A 29 5.49 -6.00 7.69
C ASN A 29 4.28 -5.38 6.98
N LEU A 30 3.19 -6.15 6.82
CA LEU A 30 1.97 -5.66 6.18
C LEU A 30 1.30 -4.54 7.00
N ARG A 31 1.27 -4.68 8.34
CA ARG A 31 0.75 -3.65 9.24
C ARG A 31 1.61 -2.38 9.19
N PHE A 32 2.93 -2.52 9.17
CA PHE A 32 3.84 -1.40 9.04
C PHE A 32 3.62 -0.63 7.73
N ALA A 33 3.53 -1.33 6.60
CA ALA A 33 3.25 -0.70 5.30
C ALA A 33 1.91 0.05 5.29
N LEU A 34 0.86 -0.54 5.88
CA LEU A 34 -0.44 0.11 6.01
C LEU A 34 -0.37 1.37 6.88
N SER A 35 0.30 1.30 8.03
CA SER A 35 0.50 2.46 8.92
C SER A 35 1.31 3.57 8.25
N ALA A 36 2.32 3.21 7.45
CA ALA A 36 3.12 4.17 6.71
C ALA A 36 2.29 4.89 5.63
N LEU A 37 1.45 4.16 4.89
CA LEU A 37 0.51 4.75 3.93
C LEU A 37 -0.50 5.67 4.63
N ALA A 38 -1.04 5.28 5.77
CA ALA A 38 -2.00 6.08 6.53
C ALA A 38 -1.40 7.33 7.20
N ALA A 39 -0.07 7.40 7.34
CA ALA A 39 0.62 8.53 7.93
C ALA A 39 0.90 9.67 6.92
N ASP A 40 0.78 9.40 5.61
CA ASP A 40 0.96 10.40 4.56
C ASP A 40 -0.32 11.25 4.40
N CYS A 41 -0.19 12.58 4.47
CA CYS A 41 -1.35 13.48 4.38
C CYS A 41 -2.03 13.49 3.02
N ALA A 42 -1.36 13.03 1.96
CA ALA A 42 -1.94 12.89 0.62
C ALA A 42 -2.69 11.57 0.43
N ILE A 43 -2.66 10.65 1.42
CA ILE A 43 -3.23 9.30 1.29
C ILE A 43 -4.30 9.06 2.34
N ALA A 44 -5.54 8.88 1.88
CA ALA A 44 -6.64 8.37 2.70
C ALA A 44 -6.83 6.87 2.48
N VAL A 45 -6.52 6.04 3.49
CA VAL A 45 -6.79 4.59 3.44
C VAL A 45 -8.29 4.35 3.66
N ALA A 46 -9.03 4.22 2.56
CA ALA A 46 -10.49 4.07 2.60
C ALA A 46 -10.97 2.65 2.94
N ALA A 47 -10.20 1.62 2.58
CA ALA A 47 -10.56 0.22 2.84
C ALA A 47 -9.32 -0.69 2.81
N VAL A 48 -9.42 -1.83 3.49
CA VAL A 48 -8.39 -2.88 3.49
C VAL A 48 -9.06 -4.22 3.20
N SER A 49 -8.43 -5.04 2.36
CA SER A 49 -8.92 -6.39 2.06
C SER A 49 -8.62 -7.38 3.19
N ARG A 50 -9.13 -8.60 3.08
CA ARG A 50 -8.71 -9.70 3.96
C ARG A 50 -7.27 -10.09 3.66
N LEU A 51 -6.59 -10.64 4.66
CA LEU A 51 -5.29 -11.27 4.45
C LEU A 51 -5.48 -12.64 3.80
N TYR A 52 -4.61 -12.95 2.85
CA TYR A 52 -4.56 -14.23 2.18
C TYR A 52 -3.12 -14.73 2.20
N GLU A 53 -2.95 -16.01 2.49
CA GLU A 53 -1.67 -16.66 2.31
C GLU A 53 -1.64 -17.39 0.97
N THR A 54 -0.65 -17.10 0.14
CA THR A 54 -0.58 -17.56 -1.26
C THR A 54 0.71 -18.32 -1.53
N ALA A 55 0.62 -19.32 -2.41
CA ALA A 55 1.82 -19.98 -2.93
C ALA A 55 2.62 -18.99 -3.80
N PRO A 56 3.95 -19.02 -3.74
CA PRO A 56 4.77 -18.17 -4.60
C PRO A 56 4.56 -18.51 -6.08
N VAL A 57 4.53 -17.49 -6.93
CA VAL A 57 4.48 -17.65 -8.39
C VAL A 57 5.79 -17.14 -8.98
N GLY A 58 6.50 -18.03 -9.69
CA GLY A 58 7.85 -17.75 -10.18
C GLY A 58 8.90 -17.63 -9.06
N GLY A 59 10.00 -16.93 -9.34
CA GLY A 59 11.04 -16.60 -8.36
C GLY A 59 11.82 -17.81 -7.81
N PRO A 60 12.85 -17.58 -6.98
CA PRO A 60 13.81 -18.63 -6.66
C PRO A 60 13.11 -19.86 -6.08
N ALA A 61 13.60 -21.03 -6.49
CA ALA A 61 13.10 -22.29 -5.98
C ALA A 61 13.15 -22.29 -4.45
N GLN A 62 12.13 -22.91 -3.84
CA GLN A 62 12.02 -23.07 -2.39
C GLN A 62 11.80 -21.78 -1.58
N GLN A 63 11.36 -20.68 -2.21
CA GLN A 63 10.87 -19.54 -1.44
C GLN A 63 9.58 -19.87 -0.67
N GLY A 64 9.36 -19.16 0.45
CA GLY A 64 8.21 -19.32 1.32
C GLY A 64 6.90 -18.79 0.71
N ARG A 65 5.79 -19.09 1.38
CA ARG A 65 4.46 -18.52 1.07
C ARG A 65 4.46 -17.02 1.39
N TYR A 66 3.72 -16.28 0.58
CA TYR A 66 3.38 -14.87 0.85
C TYR A 66 2.20 -14.85 1.80
#